data_AF-A0A074RJB2-F1
#
_entry.id   AF-A0A074RJB2-F1
#
_cell.length_a   1.000
_cell.length_b   1.000
_cell.length_c   1.000
_cell.angle_alpha   90.00
_cell.angle_beta   90.00
_cell.angle_gamma   90.00
#
_symmetry.space_group_name_H-M   'P 1'
#
loop_
_entity.id
_entity.type
_entity.pdbx_description
1 polymer ?
#
loop_
_entity_poly.entity_id
_entity_poly.type
_entity_poly.pdbx_seq_one_letter_code
_entity_poly.pdbx_strand_id
1 'polypeptide(L)'
;LNRSRATLLFRLIMGHVQLRQHLFRLQLVDSPTCEQCGREPESVTHFLLRCPRYEAQRTEHFSLRGADFLIPRFLLHAPAALGPLFDFIKDSGRFADLVR
;
A
#
# COMPACT_ATOMS: atom_id res chain seq x y z
N LEU A 1 6.93 12.41 -11.09
CA LEU A 1 7.18 11.84 -9.74
C LEU A 1 8.51 12.35 -9.23
N ASN A 2 8.62 12.73 -7.95
CA ASN A 2 9.93 12.97 -7.34
C ASN A 2 10.65 11.62 -7.08
N ARG A 3 11.96 11.66 -6.77
CA ARG A 3 12.78 10.45 -6.58
C ARG A 3 12.23 9.52 -5.49
N SER A 4 11.77 10.09 -4.38
CA SER A 4 11.24 9.33 -3.23
C SER A 4 9.96 8.58 -3.60
N ARG A 5 9.00 9.28 -4.22
CA ARG A 5 7.73 8.69 -4.70
C ARG A 5 7.94 7.64 -5.77
N ALA A 6 8.87 7.87 -6.71
CA ALA A 6 9.22 6.86 -7.72
C ALA A 6 9.83 5.60 -7.07
N THR A 7 10.71 5.77 -6.08
CA THR A 7 11.30 4.65 -5.33
C THR A 7 10.24 3.85 -4.58
N LEU A 8 9.32 4.54 -3.91
CA LEU A 8 8.22 3.89 -3.20
C LEU A 8 7.30 3.12 -4.16
N LEU A 9 6.92 3.74 -5.28
CA LEU A 9 6.08 3.10 -6.28
C LEU A 9 6.72 1.81 -6.80
N PHE A 10 8.01 1.86 -7.13
CA PHE A 10 8.75 0.68 -7.56
C PHE A 10 8.78 -0.42 -6.49
N ARG A 11 9.02 -0.05 -5.22
CA ARG A 11 9.00 -0.99 -4.10
C ARG A 11 7.62 -1.63 -3.90
N LEU A 12 6.54 -0.87 -4.08
CA LEU A 12 5.16 -1.38 -4.02
C LEU A 12 4.88 -2.34 -5.18
N ILE A 13 5.26 -1.98 -6.41
CA ILE A 13 5.08 -2.84 -7.60
C ILE A 13 5.79 -4.18 -7.40
N MET A 14 7.04 -4.16 -6.92
CA MET A 14 7.83 -5.37 -6.70
C MET A 14 7.45 -6.13 -5.43
N GLY A 15 6.60 -5.56 -4.57
CA GLY A 15 6.35 -6.11 -3.23
C GLY A 15 7.58 -6.15 -2.32
N HIS A 16 8.56 -5.26 -2.60
CA HIS A 16 9.82 -5.09 -1.86
C HIS A 16 9.73 -3.86 -0.95
N VAL A 17 8.67 -3.82 -0.15
CA VAL A 17 8.34 -2.72 0.75
C VAL A 17 8.23 -3.27 2.17
N GLN A 18 8.39 -2.42 3.19
CA GLN A 18 8.41 -2.78 4.62
C GLN A 18 7.03 -3.18 5.17
N LEU A 19 6.33 -4.07 4.46
CA LEU A 19 5.17 -4.81 4.90
C LEU A 19 5.63 -6.18 5.39
N ARG A 20 4.91 -6.76 6.35
CA ARG A 20 5.33 -7.97 7.06
C ARG A 20 5.53 -9.18 6.15
N GLN A 21 4.80 -9.32 5.05
CA GLN A 21 5.08 -10.41 4.10
C GLN A 21 6.50 -10.34 3.53
N HIS A 22 6.98 -9.14 3.19
CA HIS A 22 8.35 -8.98 2.69
C HIS A 22 9.38 -9.15 3.80
N LEU A 23 9.13 -8.57 4.98
CA LEU A 23 10.01 -8.68 6.14
C LEU A 23 10.16 -10.15 6.58
N PHE A 24 9.09 -10.93 6.54
CA PHE A 24 9.11 -12.36 6.86
C PHE A 24 9.97 -13.15 5.86
N ARG A 25 9.88 -12.83 4.55
CA ARG A 25 10.77 -13.43 3.54
C ARG A 25 12.24 -13.12 3.78
N LEU A 26 12.54 -11.96 4.35
CA LEU A 26 13.89 -11.55 4.74
C LEU A 26 14.30 -12.08 6.12
N GLN A 27 13.46 -12.86 6.80
CA GLN A 27 13.68 -13.36 8.16
C GLN A 27 13.89 -12.24 9.21
N LEU A 28 13.28 -11.07 8.98
CA LEU A 28 13.36 -9.91 9.90
C LEU A 28 12.20 -9.86 10.90
N VAL A 29 11.16 -10.67 10.70
CA VAL A 29 10.02 -10.84 11.61
C VAL A 29 9.59 -12.31 11.62
N ASP A 30 8.97 -12.75 12.71
CA ASP A 30 8.61 -14.17 12.90
C ASP A 30 7.34 -14.60 12.17
N SER A 31 6.53 -13.64 11.69
CA SER A 31 5.26 -13.94 11.04
C SER A 31 4.91 -12.91 9.96
N PRO A 32 4.38 -13.36 8.79
CA PRO A 32 3.95 -12.45 7.74
C PRO A 32 2.60 -11.79 8.03
N THR A 33 1.86 -12.24 9.04
CA THR A 33 0.51 -11.76 9.37
C THR A 33 0.50 -10.27 9.66
N CYS A 34 -0.47 -9.55 9.12
CA CYS A 34 -0.65 -8.13 9.38
C CYS A 34 -0.93 -7.86 10.86
N GLU A 35 -0.07 -7.10 11.53
CA GLU A 35 -0.26 -6.70 12.94
C GLU A 35 -1.44 -5.74 13.12
N GLN A 36 -1.84 -5.04 12.06
CA GLN A 36 -2.92 -4.05 12.13
C GLN A 36 -4.31 -4.69 12.18
N CYS A 37 -4.48 -5.87 11.57
CA CYS A 37 -5.77 -6.54 11.50
C CYS A 37 -5.77 -7.99 11.98
N GLY A 38 -4.62 -8.66 12.01
CA GLY A 38 -4.46 -10.04 12.47
C GLY A 38 -5.01 -11.13 11.53
N ARG A 39 -5.49 -10.79 10.32
CA ARG A 39 -6.30 -11.74 9.50
C ARG A 39 -5.51 -12.54 8.47
N GLU A 40 -4.59 -11.89 7.76
CA GLU A 40 -3.86 -12.52 6.65
C GLU A 40 -2.46 -11.89 6.51
N PRO A 41 -1.57 -12.46 5.67
CA PRO A 41 -0.27 -11.87 5.39
C PRO A 41 -0.36 -10.41 4.91
N GLU A 42 0.49 -9.53 5.46
CA GLU A 42 0.56 -8.13 5.06
C GLU A 42 1.26 -7.99 3.72
N SER A 43 0.51 -8.23 2.65
CA SER A 43 0.92 -8.01 1.25
C SER A 43 0.58 -6.59 0.79
N VAL A 44 1.14 -6.17 -0.35
CA VAL A 44 0.76 -4.88 -0.98
C VAL A 44 -0.74 -4.85 -1.30
N THR A 45 -1.28 -5.95 -1.84
CA THR A 45 -2.72 -6.08 -2.09
C THR A 45 -3.55 -6.04 -0.81
N HIS A 46 -3.07 -6.66 0.28
CA HIS A 46 -3.74 -6.57 1.58
C HIS A 46 -3.77 -5.12 2.06
N PHE A 47 -2.62 -4.47 2.09
CA PHE A 47 -2.47 -3.08 2.52
C PHE A 47 -3.36 -2.13 1.72
N LEU A 48 -3.31 -2.21 0.39
CA LEU A 48 -4.01 -1.28 -0.49
C LEU A 48 -5.51 -1.52 -0.58
N LEU A 49 -6.00 -2.76 -0.43
CA LEU A 49 -7.39 -3.10 -0.79
C LEU A 49 -8.20 -3.83 0.28
N ARG A 50 -7.57 -4.52 1.24
CA ARG A 50 -8.28 -5.49 2.08
C ARG A 50 -8.16 -5.24 3.58
N CYS A 51 -7.11 -4.56 4.02
CA CYS A 51 -6.84 -4.38 5.43
C CYS A 51 -7.91 -3.49 6.10
N PRO A 52 -8.72 -3.99 7.05
CA PRO A 52 -9.79 -3.20 7.65
C PRO A 52 -9.28 -1.96 8.39
N ARG A 53 -8.03 -1.98 8.88
CA ARG A 53 -7.40 -0.82 9.53
C ARG A 53 -7.41 0.44 8.66
N TYR A 54 -7.29 0.27 7.34
CA TYR A 54 -7.17 1.36 6.37
C TYR A 54 -8.44 1.57 5.56
N GLU A 55 -9.60 1.11 6.06
CA GLU A 55 -10.87 1.23 5.34
C GLU A 55 -11.27 2.68 5.11
N ALA A 56 -11.18 3.54 6.13
CA ALA A 56 -11.51 4.96 6.00
C ALA A 56 -10.68 5.65 4.90
N GLN A 57 -9.36 5.44 4.91
CA GLN A 57 -8.46 6.00 3.91
C GLN A 57 -8.73 5.45 2.51
N ARG A 58 -9.04 4.14 2.38
CA ARG A 58 -9.43 3.57 1.09
C ARG A 58 -10.75 4.17 0.59
N THR A 59 -11.72 4.38 1.46
CA THR A 59 -12.99 4.98 1.06
C THR A 59 -12.77 6.37 0.50
N GLU A 60 -12.03 7.20 1.23
CA GLU A 60 -11.70 8.57 0.84
C GLU A 60 -10.93 8.64 -0.48
N HIS A 61 -9.89 7.81 -0.64
CA HIS A 61 -8.95 7.96 -1.74
C HIS A 61 -9.25 7.06 -2.94
N PHE A 62 -9.92 5.93 -2.76
CA PHE A 62 -10.14 4.92 -3.81
C PHE A 62 -11.64 4.70 -4.11
N SER A 63 -12.43 4.31 -3.11
CA SER A 63 -13.78 3.77 -3.35
C SER A 63 -14.72 4.79 -3.99
N LEU A 64 -14.58 6.08 -3.67
CA LEU A 64 -15.40 7.16 -4.25
C LEU A 64 -15.04 7.50 -5.71
N ARG A 65 -13.92 6.99 -6.24
CA ARG A 65 -13.40 7.38 -7.55
C ARG A 65 -13.74 6.40 -8.69
N GLY A 66 -14.26 5.22 -8.36
CA GLY A 66 -14.73 4.22 -9.32
C GLY A 66 -14.12 2.83 -9.13
N ALA A 67 -14.68 1.85 -9.85
CA ALA A 67 -14.33 0.43 -9.70
C ALA A 67 -12.86 0.11 -10.06
N ASP A 68 -12.24 0.89 -10.95
CA ASP A 68 -10.83 0.72 -11.33
C ASP A 68 -9.88 0.88 -10.12
N PHE A 69 -10.23 1.73 -9.15
CA PHE A 69 -9.44 1.92 -7.92
C PHE A 69 -9.49 0.72 -6.97
N LEU A 70 -10.32 -0.29 -7.24
CA LEU A 70 -10.33 -1.57 -6.53
C LEU A 70 -9.38 -2.60 -7.16
N ILE A 71 -8.66 -2.23 -8.21
CA ILE A 71 -7.75 -3.11 -8.95
C ILE A 71 -6.30 -2.74 -8.60
N PRO A 72 -5.49 -3.65 -8.00
CA PRO A 72 -4.11 -3.33 -7.63
C PRO A 72 -3.27 -2.84 -8.80
N ARG A 73 -3.45 -3.46 -9.97
CA ARG A 73 -2.72 -3.09 -11.19
C ARG A 73 -3.05 -1.67 -11.64
N PHE A 74 -4.28 -1.22 -11.48
CA PHE A 74 -4.63 0.15 -11.82
C PHE A 74 -3.98 1.13 -10.84
N LEU A 75 -4.10 0.90 -9.53
CA LEU A 75 -3.48 1.74 -8.51
C LEU A 75 -1.97 1.91 -8.70
N LEU A 76 -1.27 0.83 -9.06
CA LEU A 76 0.19 0.79 -9.14
C LEU A 76 0.77 1.25 -10.49
N HIS A 77 -0.03 1.28 -11.56
CA HIS A 77 0.50 1.54 -12.92
C HIS A 77 -0.22 2.68 -13.67
N ALA A 78 -1.46 3.04 -13.32
CA ALA A 78 -2.18 4.09 -14.01
C ALA A 78 -1.77 5.48 -13.50
N PRO A 79 -1.31 6.40 -14.38
CA PRO A 79 -0.93 7.75 -13.97
C PRO A 79 -2.02 8.50 -13.20
N ALA A 80 -3.29 8.29 -13.58
CA ALA A 80 -4.45 8.89 -12.93
C ALA A 80 -4.67 8.39 -11.49
N ALA A 81 -4.19 7.20 -11.15
CA ALA A 81 -4.34 6.62 -9.82
C ALA A 81 -3.20 7.01 -8.85
N LEU A 82 -2.07 7.48 -9.37
CA LEU A 82 -0.87 7.72 -8.56
C LEU A 82 -1.06 8.82 -7.52
N GLY A 83 -1.76 9.91 -7.87
CA GLY A 83 -2.09 10.98 -6.92
C GLY A 83 -2.84 10.42 -5.70
N PRO A 84 -4.04 9.83 -5.91
CA PRO A 84 -4.81 9.20 -4.84
C PRO A 84 -4.05 8.08 -4.10
N LEU A 85 -3.20 7.32 -4.78
CA LEU A 85 -2.36 6.31 -4.13
C LEU A 85 -1.41 6.94 -3.11
N PHE A 86 -0.73 8.03 -3.46
CA PHE A 86 0.18 8.70 -2.52
C PHE A 86 -0.56 9.36 -1.37
N ASP A 87 -1.75 9.93 -1.62
CA ASP A 87 -2.60 10.49 -0.57
C ASP A 87 -3.07 9.41 0.41
N PHE A 88 -3.52 8.25 -0.11
CA PHE A 88 -3.82 7.07 0.73
C PHE A 88 -2.62 6.64 1.59
N ILE A 89 -1.43 6.53 1.00
CA ILE A 89 -0.24 6.10 1.76
C ILE A 89 0.10 7.13 2.84
N LYS A 90 0.02 8.42 2.52
CA LYS A 90 0.26 9.50 3.48
C LYS A 90 -0.69 9.39 4.68
N ASP A 91 -1.99 9.24 4.43
CA ASP A 91 -3.02 9.21 5.47
C ASP A 91 -3.08 7.86 6.22
N SER A 92 -2.51 6.80 5.63
CA SER A 92 -2.28 5.53 6.32
C SER A 92 -1.20 5.61 7.40
N GLY A 93 -0.34 6.65 7.36
CA GLY A 93 0.81 6.80 8.24
C GLY A 93 1.98 5.85 7.93
N ARG A 94 1.89 5.04 6.87
CA ARG A 94 2.95 4.12 6.45
C ARG A 94 3.94 4.85 5.53
N PHE A 95 5.22 4.45 5.60
CA PHE A 95 6.27 4.92 4.70
C PHE A 95 6.46 6.44 4.66
N ALA A 96 6.23 7.14 5.79
CA ALA A 96 6.25 8.60 5.89
C ALA A 96 7.52 9.24 5.29
N ASP A 97 8.68 8.59 5.43
CA ASP A 97 9.96 9.07 4.88
C ASP A 97 10.00 9.15 3.35
N LEU A 98 9.15 8.37 2.67
CA LEU A 98 9.13 8.24 1.21
C LEU A 98 7.96 8.98 0.54
N VAL A 99 7.02 9.51 1.33
CA VAL A 99 5.80 10.21 0.85
C VAL A 99 5.84 11.73 1.12
N ARG A 100 6.99 12.26 1.59
CA ARG A 100 7.22 13.71 1.68
C ARG A 100 6.95 14.44 0.35
#